data_AF-A0A355S215-F1
#
_entry.id   AF-A0A355S215-F1
#
_cell.length_a   1.000
_cell.length_b   1.000
_cell.length_c   1.000
_cell.angle_alpha   90.00
_cell.angle_beta   90.00
_cell.angle_gamma   90.00
#
_symmetry.space_group_name_H-M   'P 1'
#
loop_
_entity.id
_entity.type
_entity.pdbx_description
1 polymer ?
#
loop_
_entity_poly.entity_id
_entity_poly.type
_entity_poly.pdbx_seq_one_letter_code
_entity_poly.pdbx_strand_id
1 'polypeptide(L)'
;MNGSEIMARVSVVKCETYDMDKVQKAVDETLNNLGGLERFVKRNDRVFLKLNLIIRKSPEDAATTHPAVVEAVAKRLVELGAKVVIGDSPGGPYNKSVLQSLYRVCGIE
;
A
#
# COMPACT_ATOMS: atom_id res chain seq x y z
N MET A 1 -7.06 -36.80 14.15
CA MET A 1 -6.95 -35.68 13.19
C MET A 1 -6.82 -34.41 14.01
N ASN A 2 -5.61 -33.92 14.25
CA ASN A 2 -5.39 -32.66 14.95
C ASN A 2 -5.22 -31.57 13.88
N GLY A 3 -6.35 -31.08 13.36
CA GLY A 3 -6.34 -29.84 12.58
C GLY A 3 -6.16 -28.69 13.55
N SER A 4 -4.93 -28.25 13.77
CA SER A 4 -4.70 -26.97 14.45
C SER A 4 -5.34 -25.88 13.58
N GLU A 5 -6.44 -25.32 14.07
CA GLU A 5 -7.12 -24.20 13.44
C GLU A 5 -6.11 -23.07 13.26
N ILE A 6 -5.77 -22.74 12.00
CA ILE A 6 -4.89 -21.61 11.71
C ILE A 6 -5.72 -20.36 11.97
N MET A 7 -5.62 -19.83 13.18
CA MET A 7 -6.18 -18.53 13.55
C MET A 7 -5.44 -17.46 12.74
N ALA A 8 -6.05 -16.99 11.67
CA ALA A 8 -5.52 -15.88 10.87
C ALA A 8 -5.56 -14.60 11.72
N ARG A 9 -4.41 -13.92 11.84
CA ARG A 9 -4.33 -12.63 12.52
C ARG A 9 -4.76 -11.53 11.55
N VAL A 10 -5.81 -10.79 11.91
CA VAL A 10 -6.32 -9.64 11.15
C VAL A 10 -6.13 -8.39 12.01
N SER A 11 -5.73 -7.28 11.38
CA SER A 11 -5.61 -5.98 12.03
C SER A 11 -6.53 -4.98 11.33
N VAL A 12 -7.32 -4.24 12.12
CA VAL A 12 -8.23 -3.19 11.64
C VAL A 12 -8.03 -1.98 12.53
N VAL A 13 -7.63 -0.85 11.92
CA VAL A 13 -7.40 0.41 12.61
C VAL A 13 -8.22 1.50 11.93
N LYS A 14 -8.94 2.31 12.71
CA LYS A 14 -9.73 3.43 12.19
C LYS A 14 -8.79 4.56 11.75
N CYS A 15 -8.98 5.05 10.52
CA CYS A 15 -8.37 6.28 10.03
C CYS A 15 -9.49 7.21 9.54
N GLU A 16 -9.63 8.38 10.15
CA GLU A 16 -10.81 9.23 9.92
C GLU A 16 -10.74 10.06 8.63
N THR A 17 -9.53 10.41 8.21
CA THR A 17 -9.25 11.20 7.02
C THR A 17 -7.99 10.66 6.35
N TYR A 18 -7.69 11.15 5.14
CA TYR A 18 -6.43 10.87 4.45
C TYR A 18 -5.31 11.86 4.78
N ASP A 19 -5.42 12.58 5.90
CA ASP A 19 -4.32 13.43 6.38
C ASP A 19 -3.10 12.54 6.69
N MET A 20 -1.93 12.93 6.20
CA MET A 20 -0.74 12.08 6.23
C MET A 20 -0.34 11.60 7.63
N ASP A 21 -0.50 12.44 8.65
CA ASP A 21 -0.22 12.11 10.04
C ASP A 21 -1.15 11.00 10.58
N LYS A 22 -2.45 11.09 10.26
CA LYS A 22 -3.44 10.09 10.66
C LYS A 22 -3.25 8.78 9.91
N VAL A 23 -2.99 8.84 8.60
CA VAL A 23 -2.72 7.66 7.78
C VAL A 23 -1.46 6.96 8.25
N GLN A 24 -0.36 7.69 8.47
CA GLN A 24 0.89 7.10 8.97
C GLN A 24 0.67 6.41 10.33
N LYS A 25 -0.05 7.05 11.25
CA LYS A 25 -0.36 6.45 12.56
C LYS A 25 -1.16 5.15 12.42
N ALA A 26 -2.20 5.16 11.57
CA ALA A 26 -3.04 3.97 11.35
C ALA A 26 -2.27 2.83 10.66
N VAL A 27 -1.40 3.13 9.70
CA VAL A 27 -0.52 2.15 9.05
C VAL A 27 0.48 1.56 10.04
N ASP A 28 1.12 2.38 10.85
CA ASP A 28 2.08 1.95 11.86
C ASP A 28 1.44 1.04 12.90
N GLU A 29 0.29 1.44 13.45
CA GLU A 29 -0.48 0.61 14.37
C GLU A 29 -0.90 -0.71 13.71
N THR A 30 -1.34 -0.66 12.45
CA THR A 30 -1.71 -1.85 11.68
C THR A 30 -0.54 -2.84 11.55
N LEU A 31 0.64 -2.35 11.16
CA LEU A 31 1.84 -3.18 10.99
C LEU A 31 2.35 -3.73 12.32
N ASN A 32 2.34 -2.93 13.40
CA ASN A 32 2.69 -3.36 14.74
C ASN A 32 1.73 -4.45 15.26
N ASN A 33 0.43 -4.28 15.02
CA ASN A 33 -0.59 -5.29 15.29
C ASN A 33 -0.41 -6.58 14.47
N LEU A 34 0.44 -6.60 13.44
CA LEU A 34 0.82 -7.80 12.69
C LEU A 34 2.20 -8.36 13.09
N GLY A 35 2.85 -7.75 14.08
CA GLY A 35 4.17 -8.15 14.58
C GLY A 35 5.34 -7.38 13.97
N GLY A 36 5.08 -6.19 13.41
CA GLY A 36 6.09 -5.32 12.82
C GLY A 36 6.35 -5.65 11.35
N LEU A 37 6.70 -4.63 10.56
CA LEU A 37 6.99 -4.81 9.13
C LEU A 37 8.27 -5.60 8.90
N GLU A 38 9.23 -5.48 9.82
CA GLU A 38 10.50 -6.22 9.86
C GLU A 38 10.33 -7.73 9.98
N ARG A 39 9.15 -8.20 10.37
CA ARG A 39 8.79 -9.62 10.33
C ARG A 39 8.70 -10.13 8.89
N PHE A 40 8.28 -9.27 7.96
CA PHE A 40 7.98 -9.62 6.56
C PHE A 40 9.04 -9.15 5.58
N VAL A 41 9.72 -8.05 5.88
CA VAL A 41 10.67 -7.38 4.97
C VAL A 41 12.00 -7.18 5.68
N LYS A 42 13.10 -7.49 4.99
CA LYS A 42 14.47 -7.29 5.45
C LYS A 42 15.16 -6.18 4.66
N ARG A 43 16.24 -5.63 5.24
CA ARG A 43 17.10 -4.68 4.53
C ARG A 43 17.60 -5.28 3.22
N ASN A 44 17.62 -4.47 2.17
CA ASN A 44 17.97 -4.81 0.79
C ASN A 44 16.96 -5.68 0.02
N ASP A 45 15.85 -6.10 0.63
CA ASP A 45 14.79 -6.78 -0.11
C ASP A 45 14.26 -5.88 -1.24
N ARG A 46 13.92 -6.50 -2.37
CA ARG A 46 13.22 -5.83 -3.46
C ARG A 46 11.73 -6.07 -3.27
N VAL A 47 11.00 -5.03 -2.90
CA VAL A 47 9.56 -5.11 -2.60
C VAL A 47 8.78 -4.44 -3.72
N PHE A 48 7.85 -5.18 -4.31
CA PHE A 48 6.87 -4.60 -5.22
C PHE A 48 5.63 -4.20 -4.42
N LEU A 49 5.40 -2.89 -4.28
CA LEU A 49 4.20 -2.34 -3.67
C LEU A 49 3.11 -2.25 -4.74
N LYS A 50 2.32 -3.31 -4.84
CA LYS A 50 1.20 -3.42 -5.77
C LYS A 50 0.03 -2.56 -5.28
N LEU A 51 -0.36 -1.59 -6.09
CA LEU A 51 -1.53 -0.76 -5.84
C LEU A 51 -2.80 -1.42 -6.39
N ASN A 52 -3.96 -0.87 -6.04
CA ASN A 52 -5.23 -1.21 -6.66
C ASN A 52 -5.87 0.05 -7.25
N LEU A 53 -5.47 0.39 -8.48
CA LEU A 53 -5.92 1.61 -9.16
C LEU A 53 -7.06 1.36 -10.12
N ILE A 54 -7.36 0.11 -10.53
CA ILE A 54 -8.56 -0.32 -11.29
C ILE A 54 -8.83 0.46 -12.59
N ILE A 55 -9.25 1.73 -12.47
CA ILE A 55 -9.55 2.72 -13.50
C ILE A 55 -9.09 4.13 -13.08
N ARG A 56 -9.02 5.07 -14.02
CA ARG A 56 -8.67 6.47 -13.75
C ARG A 56 -9.70 7.13 -12.84
N LYS A 57 -9.32 7.37 -11.59
CA LYS A 57 -10.10 8.10 -10.60
C LYS A 57 -9.20 8.99 -9.78
N SER A 58 -9.71 10.17 -9.47
CA SER A 58 -9.01 11.13 -8.62
C SER A 58 -9.00 10.62 -7.17
N PRO A 59 -8.01 10.99 -6.34
CA PRO A 59 -7.98 10.60 -4.93
C PRO A 59 -9.29 10.92 -4.18
N GLU A 60 -9.94 12.03 -4.53
CA GLU A 60 -11.18 12.52 -3.94
C GLU A 60 -12.37 11.57 -4.20
N ASP A 61 -12.33 10.77 -5.28
CA ASP A 61 -13.36 9.77 -5.57
C ASP A 61 -13.32 8.58 -4.59
N ALA A 62 -12.23 8.41 -3.83
CA ALA A 62 -12.00 7.30 -2.89
C ALA A 62 -12.23 5.89 -3.48
N ALA A 63 -12.09 5.74 -4.79
CA ALA A 63 -12.35 4.51 -5.53
C ALA A 63 -11.08 3.66 -5.79
N THR A 64 -9.90 4.24 -5.57
CA THR A 64 -8.59 3.63 -5.81
C THR A 64 -7.71 3.77 -4.59
N THR A 65 -6.58 3.04 -4.53
CA THR A 65 -5.63 3.19 -3.42
C THR A 65 -5.17 4.65 -3.31
N HIS A 66 -5.54 5.30 -2.20
CA HIS A 66 -5.23 6.70 -1.98
C HIS A 66 -3.71 6.93 -1.83
N PRO A 67 -3.14 7.99 -2.44
CA PRO A 67 -1.69 8.25 -2.43
C PRO A 67 -1.10 8.34 -1.02
N ALA A 68 -1.83 8.94 -0.07
CA ALA A 68 -1.41 9.00 1.33
C ALA A 68 -1.09 7.62 1.95
N VAL A 69 -1.87 6.59 1.60
CA VAL A 69 -1.64 5.22 2.10
C VAL A 69 -0.41 4.61 1.42
N VAL A 70 -0.23 4.88 0.13
CA VAL A 70 0.94 4.44 -0.64
C VAL A 70 2.21 5.02 -0.03
N GLU A 71 2.21 6.33 0.23
CA GLU A 71 3.35 7.03 0.83
C GLU A 71 3.68 6.47 2.22
N ALA A 72 2.68 6.31 3.10
CA ALA A 72 2.90 5.81 4.45
C ALA A 72 3.54 4.41 4.48
N VAL A 73 3.10 3.51 3.59
CA VAL A 73 3.66 2.15 3.48
C VAL A 73 5.03 2.17 2.81
N ALA A 74 5.19 2.89 1.70
CA ALA A 74 6.45 2.99 0.97
C ALA A 74 7.56 3.59 1.84
N LYS A 75 7.23 4.63 2.63
CA LYS A 75 8.15 5.24 3.58
C LYS A 75 8.68 4.22 4.58
N ARG A 76 7.82 3.41 5.19
CA ARG A 76 8.25 2.36 6.14
C ARG A 76 9.14 1.30 5.50
N LEU A 77 8.82 0.88 4.28
CA LEU A 77 9.66 -0.07 3.53
C LEU A 77 11.05 0.52 3.25
N VAL A 78 11.12 1.78 2.84
CA VAL A 78 12.39 2.49 2.59
C VAL A 78 13.19 2.70 3.88
N GLU A 79 12.54 3.06 4.98
CA GLU A 79 13.17 3.19 6.31
C GLU A 79 13.82 1.88 6.79
N LEU A 80 13.21 0.72 6.47
CA LEU A 80 13.82 -0.60 6.71
C LEU A 80 15.00 -0.93 5.76
N GLY A 81 15.25 -0.08 4.77
CA GLY A 81 16.30 -0.26 3.77
C GLY A 81 15.90 -1.19 2.63
N ALA A 82 14.60 -1.37 2.37
CA ALA A 82 14.12 -2.10 1.20
C ALA A 82 14.20 -1.23 -0.07
N LYS A 83 14.33 -1.89 -1.23
CA LYS A 83 14.22 -1.27 -2.55
C LYS A 83 12.79 -1.43 -3.06
N VAL A 84 12.02 -0.36 -3.03
CA VAL A 84 10.59 -0.39 -3.36
C VAL A 84 10.36 -0.07 -4.83
N VAL A 85 9.55 -0.88 -5.50
CA VAL A 85 8.97 -0.59 -6.82
C VAL A 85 7.48 -0.47 -6.63
N ILE A 86 6.90 0.67 -6.99
CA ILE A 86 5.46 0.91 -6.93
C ILE A 86 4.87 0.65 -8.31
N GLY A 87 3.73 -0.03 -8.39
CA GLY A 87 3.07 -0.21 -9.66
C GLY A 87 1.72 -0.90 -9.58
N ASP A 88 1.09 -1.00 -10.74
CA ASP A 88 -0.21 -1.62 -10.92
C ASP A 88 -0.37 -2.17 -12.35
N SER A 89 -1.33 -3.08 -12.51
CA SER A 89 -1.83 -3.62 -13.77
C SER A 89 -3.35 -3.34 -13.87
N PRO A 90 -3.76 -2.07 -14.06
CA PRO A 90 -5.17 -1.68 -14.12
C PRO A 90 -5.85 -2.22 -15.39
N GLY A 91 -7.18 -2.17 -15.42
CA GLY A 91 -7.96 -2.60 -16.58
C GLY A 91 -7.73 -1.71 -17.81
N GLY A 92 -7.92 -2.27 -19.00
CA GLY A 92 -7.78 -1.56 -20.28
C GLY A 92 -6.41 -1.76 -20.95
N PRO A 93 -6.07 -0.93 -21.96
CA PRO A 93 -4.82 -1.08 -22.71
C PRO A 93 -3.58 -0.92 -21.83
N TYR A 94 -2.73 -1.95 -21.80
CA TYR A 94 -1.49 -1.93 -21.03
C TYR A 94 -0.33 -1.39 -21.86
N ASN A 95 -0.10 -0.08 -21.77
CA ASN A 95 1.08 0.58 -22.33
C ASN A 95 1.57 1.72 -21.44
N LYS A 96 2.83 2.13 -21.65
CA LYS A 96 3.50 3.14 -20.82
C LYS A 96 2.73 4.45 -20.72
N SER A 97 2.22 4.98 -21.83
CA SER A 97 1.50 6.26 -21.85
C SER A 97 0.19 6.19 -21.08
N VAL A 98 -0.57 5.10 -21.22
CA VAL A 98 -1.83 4.90 -20.50
C VAL A 98 -1.56 4.76 -19.01
N LEU A 99 -0.53 4.00 -18.64
CA LEU A 99 -0.17 3.77 -17.25
C LEU A 99 0.32 5.04 -16.54
N GLN A 100 1.22 5.81 -17.18
CA GLN A 100 1.69 7.10 -16.66
C GLN A 100 0.55 8.08 -16.44
N SER A 101 -0.36 8.19 -17.42
CA SER A 101 -1.49 9.08 -17.31
C SER A 101 -2.51 8.61 -16.25
N LEU A 102 -2.61 7.30 -16.00
CA LEU A 102 -3.39 6.76 -14.88
C LEU A 102 -2.75 7.09 -13.53
N TYR A 103 -1.42 6.92 -13.38
CA TYR A 103 -0.70 7.29 -12.16
C TYR A 103 -0.87 8.78 -11.82
N ARG A 104 -0.79 9.65 -12.82
CA ARG A 104 -1.06 11.08 -12.67
C ARG A 104 -2.44 11.39 -12.12
N VAL A 105 -3.49 10.80 -12.71
CA VAL A 105 -4.87 11.04 -12.29
C VAL A 105 -5.11 10.51 -10.88
N CYS A 106 -4.50 9.38 -10.52
CA CYS A 106 -4.61 8.79 -9.18
C CYS A 106 -3.65 9.42 -8.14
N GLY A 107 -2.82 10.39 -8.53
CA GLY A 107 -1.89 11.08 -7.62
C GLY A 107 -0.66 10.27 -7.19
N ILE A 108 -0.19 9.34 -8.03
CA ILE A 108 0.92 8.41 -7.71
C ILE A 108 2.29 8.90 -8.25
N GLU A 109 2.32 9.95 -9.09
CA GLU A 109 3.56 10.55 -9.62
C GLU A 109 3.94 11.87 -8.94
#